data_AF-A0A7S1FKA0-F1
#
_entry.id   AF-A0A7S1FKA0-F1
#
_cell.length_a   1.000
_cell.length_b   1.000
_cell.length_c   1.000
_cell.angle_alpha   90.00
_cell.angle_beta   90.00
_cell.angle_gamma   90.00
#
_symmetry.space_group_name_H-M   'P 1'
#
loop_
_entity.id
_entity.type
_entity.pdbx_description
1 polymer ?
#
loop_
_entity_poly.entity_id
_entity_poly.type
_entity_poly.pdbx_seq_one_letter_code
_entity_poly.pdbx_strand_id
1 'polypeptide(L)'
;FGSSNVALAISHNMAIPLSGPGTARLDTLPSAVQGHMRVVKCCIIVLWVCGCVQAASSPSLGLCTIFVAIFGTYLLSDDRLLGSCYRRYFLATVGLCCGDGGMQMLFPFLLFTTVDCVFEIVVMYGNCQVKGWMACSEWSFYLVLVTALCEMVAIYHCIGAMRLSASAEVLTENSYQHLPAQRLPSAVHFASQRALVPGEIPVPLVPFSGKAHCLA
;
A
#
# COMPACT_ATOMS: atom_id res chain seq x y z
N PHE A 1 -25.29 -7.83 -25.22
CA PHE A 1 -24.42 -8.18 -24.08
C PHE A 1 -23.13 -8.77 -24.64
N GLY A 2 -22.19 -7.89 -24.99
CA GLY A 2 -20.92 -8.28 -25.61
C GLY A 2 -19.90 -8.58 -24.53
N SER A 3 -19.57 -9.86 -24.37
CA SER A 3 -18.40 -10.30 -23.59
C SER A 3 -17.15 -9.98 -24.39
N SER A 4 -16.63 -8.77 -24.21
CA SER A 4 -15.27 -8.45 -24.65
C SER A 4 -14.30 -9.28 -23.82
N ASN A 5 -13.69 -10.28 -24.46
CA ASN A 5 -12.57 -11.03 -23.93
C ASN A 5 -11.37 -10.08 -23.76
N VAL A 6 -11.31 -9.43 -22.60
CA VAL A 6 -10.11 -8.75 -22.12
C VAL A 6 -9.12 -9.86 -21.76
N ALA A 7 -8.31 -10.26 -22.75
CA ALA A 7 -7.15 -11.10 -22.52
C ALA A 7 -6.26 -10.37 -21.51
N LEU A 8 -6.34 -10.82 -20.26
CA LEU A 8 -5.60 -10.31 -19.13
C LEU A 8 -4.17 -10.80 -19.31
N ALA A 9 -3.40 -10.07 -20.12
CA ALA A 9 -1.96 -10.24 -20.22
C ALA A 9 -1.38 -9.86 -18.85
N ILE A 10 -1.25 -10.86 -17.98
CA ILE A 10 -0.53 -10.77 -16.71
C ILE A 10 0.94 -10.58 -17.09
N SER A 11 1.31 -9.33 -17.36
CA SER A 11 2.71 -8.93 -17.45
C SER A 11 3.31 -9.16 -16.06
N HIS A 12 4.15 -10.19 -15.96
CA HIS A 12 4.70 -10.71 -14.70
C HIS A 12 5.74 -9.79 -14.03
N ASN A 13 5.83 -8.53 -14.47
CA ASN A 13 6.71 -7.51 -13.91
C ASN A 13 5.86 -6.33 -13.42
N MET A 14 5.12 -6.55 -12.34
CA MET A 14 4.58 -5.43 -11.56
C MET A 14 5.75 -4.81 -10.78
N ALA A 15 6.56 -4.02 -11.47
CA ALA A 15 7.52 -3.15 -10.83
C ALA A 15 6.71 -2.09 -10.07
N ILE A 16 6.67 -2.20 -8.75
CA ILE A 16 6.05 -1.17 -7.91
C ILE A 16 6.99 0.03 -7.98
N PRO A 17 6.58 1.17 -8.58
CA PRO A 17 7.41 2.35 -8.60
C PRO A 17 7.59 2.80 -7.14
N LEU A 18 8.82 2.66 -6.64
CA LEU A 18 9.24 3.36 -5.44
C LEU A 18 9.24 4.84 -5.80
N SER A 19 8.08 5.48 -5.60
CA SER A 19 7.95 6.93 -5.76
C SER A 19 9.07 7.58 -4.96
N GLY A 20 9.78 8.53 -5.57
CA GLY A 20 10.76 9.34 -4.86
C GLY A 20 10.14 10.01 -3.62
N PRO A 21 10.93 10.70 -2.78
CA PRO A 21 10.51 11.21 -1.45
C PRO A 21 9.35 12.24 -1.41
N GLY A 22 8.57 12.40 -2.49
CA GLY A 22 7.26 13.04 -2.47
C GLY A 22 6.15 11.99 -2.36
N THR A 23 5.66 11.77 -1.14
CA THR A 23 4.45 10.98 -0.88
C THR A 23 3.27 11.57 -1.66
N ALA A 24 2.78 10.82 -2.65
CA ALA A 24 1.61 11.21 -3.43
C ALA A 24 0.40 11.32 -2.50
N ARG A 25 -0.04 12.55 -2.23
CA ARG A 25 -1.16 12.81 -1.32
C ARG A 25 -2.45 12.24 -1.89
N LEU A 26 -3.30 11.69 -1.03
CA LEU A 26 -4.59 11.12 -1.42
C LEU A 26 -5.45 12.07 -2.28
N ASP A 27 -5.39 13.37 -1.98
CA ASP A 27 -6.15 14.43 -2.68
C ASP A 27 -5.68 14.67 -4.12
N THR A 28 -4.46 14.25 -4.47
CA THR A 28 -3.89 14.41 -5.81
C THR A 28 -4.20 13.22 -6.73
N LEU A 29 -4.70 12.11 -6.18
CA LEU A 29 -5.06 10.94 -6.98
C LEU A 29 -6.30 11.19 -7.85
N PRO A 30 -6.44 10.45 -8.98
CA PRO A 30 -7.64 10.50 -9.81
C PRO A 30 -8.92 10.25 -8.98
N SER A 31 -9.99 10.97 -9.31
CA SER A 31 -11.29 10.89 -8.60
C SER A 31 -11.84 9.46 -8.51
N ALA A 32 -11.56 8.61 -9.50
CA ALA A 32 -11.93 7.20 -9.49
C ALA A 32 -11.25 6.43 -8.34
N VAL A 33 -9.93 6.62 -8.14
CA VAL A 33 -9.17 5.97 -7.06
C VAL A 33 -9.61 6.50 -5.70
N GLN A 34 -9.87 7.81 -5.60
CA GLN A 34 -10.42 8.41 -4.39
C GLN A 34 -11.76 7.78 -3.98
N GLY A 35 -12.62 7.45 -4.96
CA GLY A 35 -13.88 6.75 -4.72
C GLY A 35 -13.69 5.42 -3.99
N HIS A 36 -12.73 4.61 -4.43
CA HIS A 36 -12.39 3.35 -3.76
C HIS A 36 -11.83 3.58 -2.35
N MET A 37 -10.93 4.56 -2.18
CA MET A 37 -10.33 4.86 -0.88
C MET A 37 -11.34 5.35 0.16
N ARG A 38 -12.41 6.04 -0.24
CA ARG A 38 -13.50 6.43 0.67
C ARG A 38 -14.26 5.22 1.23
N VAL A 39 -14.46 4.18 0.41
CA VAL A 39 -15.09 2.93 0.87
C VAL A 39 -14.15 2.20 1.83
N VAL A 40 -12.87 2.08 1.48
CA VAL A 40 -11.85 1.47 2.34
C VAL A 40 -11.77 2.18 3.70
N LYS A 41 -11.89 3.52 3.72
CA LYS A 41 -12.00 4.29 4.97
C LYS A 41 -13.17 3.87 5.84
N CYS A 42 -14.36 3.69 5.25
CA CYS A 42 -15.53 3.23 6.00
C CYS A 42 -15.28 1.83 6.55
N CYS A 43 -14.68 0.94 5.76
CA CYS A 43 -14.30 -0.40 6.20
C CYS A 43 -13.33 -0.36 7.40
N ILE A 44 -12.29 0.46 7.36
CA ILE A 44 -11.32 0.58 8.45
C ILE A 44 -11.96 1.05 9.76
N ILE A 45 -12.92 1.99 9.69
CA ILE A 45 -13.67 2.44 10.86
C ILE A 45 -14.50 1.29 11.45
N VAL A 46 -15.16 0.49 10.59
CA VAL A 46 -15.92 -0.69 11.01
C VAL A 46 -14.98 -1.73 11.64
N LEU A 47 -13.82 -2.00 11.03
CA LEU A 47 -12.82 -2.93 11.58
C LEU A 47 -12.29 -2.48 12.95
N TRP A 48 -12.11 -1.19 13.18
CA TRP A 48 -11.76 -0.67 14.51
C TRP A 48 -12.83 -1.00 15.55
N VAL A 49 -14.10 -0.77 15.23
CA VAL A 49 -15.21 -1.05 16.15
C VAL A 49 -15.34 -2.54 16.38
N CYS A 50 -15.38 -3.34 15.31
CA CYS A 50 -15.49 -4.79 15.37
C CYS A 50 -14.30 -5.42 16.12
N GLY A 51 -13.07 -5.03 15.80
CA GLY A 51 -11.86 -5.54 16.47
C GLY A 51 -11.84 -5.22 17.97
N CYS A 52 -12.25 -4.02 18.38
CA CYS A 52 -12.37 -3.68 19.81
C CYS A 52 -13.44 -4.52 20.54
N VAL A 53 -14.61 -4.72 19.92
CA VAL A 53 -15.69 -5.52 20.51
C VAL A 53 -15.27 -6.99 20.56
N GLN A 54 -14.68 -7.51 19.49
CA GLN A 54 -14.22 -8.89 19.38
C GLN A 54 -13.04 -9.17 20.30
N ALA A 55 -12.16 -8.21 20.56
CA ALA A 55 -11.07 -8.36 21.51
C ALA A 55 -11.57 -8.59 22.95
N ALA A 56 -12.75 -8.09 23.30
CA ALA A 56 -13.37 -8.34 24.60
C ALA A 56 -13.88 -9.79 24.76
N SER A 57 -14.34 -10.42 23.67
CA SER A 57 -14.84 -11.81 23.68
C SER A 57 -13.79 -12.85 23.29
N SER A 58 -12.87 -12.49 22.42
CA SER A 58 -11.88 -13.37 21.78
C SER A 58 -10.63 -12.55 21.47
N PRO A 59 -9.74 -12.36 22.48
CA PRO A 59 -8.66 -11.39 22.40
C PRO A 59 -7.69 -11.67 21.26
N SER A 60 -7.40 -12.93 20.94
CA SER A 60 -6.51 -13.28 19.83
C SER A 60 -7.03 -12.80 18.48
N LEU A 61 -8.32 -13.04 18.21
CA LEU A 61 -8.97 -12.70 16.94
C LEU A 61 -9.14 -11.18 16.82
N GLY A 62 -9.67 -10.54 17.86
CA GLY A 62 -9.84 -9.09 17.87
C GLY A 62 -8.51 -8.33 17.78
N LEU A 63 -7.42 -8.85 18.35
CA LEU A 63 -6.10 -8.25 18.17
C LEU A 63 -5.62 -8.30 16.72
N CYS A 64 -5.85 -9.40 16.00
CA CYS A 64 -5.52 -9.49 14.57
C CYS A 64 -6.25 -8.42 13.75
N THR A 65 -7.56 -8.29 13.94
CA THR A 65 -8.38 -7.26 13.28
C THR A 65 -7.94 -5.84 13.66
N ILE A 66 -7.55 -5.61 14.92
CA ILE A 66 -6.99 -4.32 15.35
C ILE A 66 -5.67 -4.04 14.63
N PHE A 67 -4.78 -5.03 14.46
CA PHE A 67 -3.55 -4.86 13.69
C PHE A 67 -3.84 -4.48 12.23
N VAL A 68 -4.80 -5.15 11.58
CA VAL A 68 -5.26 -4.80 10.22
C VAL A 68 -5.78 -3.36 10.18
N ALA A 69 -6.58 -2.95 11.17
CA ALA A 69 -7.11 -1.59 11.27
C ALA A 69 -6.01 -0.53 11.47
N ILE A 70 -4.93 -0.87 12.19
CA ILE A 70 -3.74 -0.01 12.30
C ILE A 70 -3.09 0.19 10.93
N PHE A 71 -2.83 -0.88 10.17
CA PHE A 71 -2.27 -0.76 8.81
C PHE A 71 -3.18 0.06 7.88
N GLY A 72 -4.50 -0.13 7.97
CA GLY A 72 -5.47 0.69 7.25
C GLY A 72 -5.43 2.17 7.65
N THR A 73 -5.18 2.45 8.92
CA THR A 73 -5.01 3.83 9.42
C THR A 73 -3.74 4.49 8.85
N TYR A 74 -2.66 3.72 8.71
CA TYR A 74 -1.44 4.17 8.03
C TYR A 74 -1.66 4.43 6.54
N LEU A 75 -2.42 3.57 5.86
CA LEU A 75 -2.82 3.76 4.46
C LEU A 75 -3.57 5.08 4.26
N LEU A 76 -4.37 5.50 5.25
CA LEU A 76 -5.17 6.73 5.22
C LEU A 76 -4.56 7.88 6.03
N SER A 77 -3.23 7.94 6.12
CA SER A 77 -2.50 8.96 6.88
C SER A 77 -2.86 10.41 6.51
N ASP A 78 -3.25 10.63 5.25
CA ASP A 78 -3.61 11.96 4.72
C ASP A 78 -5.05 12.40 5.06
N ASP A 79 -5.89 11.49 5.54
CA ASP A 79 -7.29 11.80 5.85
C ASP A 79 -7.40 12.70 7.08
N ARG A 80 -8.26 13.73 7.05
CA ARG A 80 -8.42 14.66 8.18
C ARG A 80 -8.83 13.99 9.49
N LEU A 81 -9.66 12.95 9.43
CA LEU A 81 -10.15 12.25 10.64
C LEU A 81 -9.11 11.27 11.16
N LEU A 82 -8.57 10.43 10.27
CA LEU A 82 -7.62 9.39 10.67
C LEU A 82 -6.19 9.92 10.87
N GLY A 83 -5.84 11.05 10.24
CA GLY A 83 -4.52 11.67 10.33
C GLY A 83 -4.12 12.08 11.74
N SER A 84 -5.09 12.48 12.58
CA SER A 84 -4.83 12.75 14.01
C SER A 84 -4.45 11.48 14.78
N CYS A 85 -5.12 10.35 14.49
CA CYS A 85 -4.78 9.06 15.08
C CYS A 85 -3.43 8.57 14.54
N TYR A 86 -3.21 8.66 13.22
CA TYR A 86 -1.93 8.34 12.57
C TYR A 86 -0.77 9.06 13.24
N ARG A 87 -0.87 10.38 13.46
CA ARG A 87 0.22 11.15 14.09
C ARG A 87 0.56 10.66 15.50
N ARG A 88 -0.42 10.16 16.26
CA ARG A 88 -0.20 9.56 17.59
C ARG A 88 0.47 8.19 17.47
N TYR A 89 0.02 7.33 16.55
CA TYR A 89 0.61 6.00 16.33
C TYR A 89 2.03 6.07 15.76
N PHE A 90 2.26 7.01 14.84
CA PHE A 90 3.57 7.26 14.25
C PHE A 90 4.61 7.57 15.32
N LEU A 91 4.25 8.39 16.31
CA LEU A 91 5.12 8.69 17.45
C LEU A 91 5.29 7.53 18.43
N ALA A 92 4.35 6.59 18.49
CA ALA A 92 4.30 5.60 19.56
C ALA A 92 5.28 4.43 19.38
N THR A 93 5.68 4.08 18.14
CA THR A 93 6.79 3.14 17.78
C THR A 93 6.64 2.65 16.34
N VAL A 94 5.40 2.50 15.86
CA VAL A 94 5.09 1.87 14.56
C VAL A 94 5.65 2.67 13.38
N GLY A 95 5.82 3.99 13.53
CA GLY A 95 6.46 4.84 12.51
C GLY A 95 7.88 4.44 12.15
N LEU A 96 8.63 3.84 13.08
CA LEU A 96 10.01 3.38 12.82
C LEU A 96 10.05 2.16 11.88
N CYS A 97 9.01 1.32 11.89
CA CYS A 97 8.97 0.09 11.10
C CYS A 97 8.29 0.27 9.75
N CYS A 98 7.25 1.10 9.67
CA CYS A 98 6.37 1.19 8.50
C CYS A 98 6.69 2.36 7.57
N GLY A 99 7.56 3.28 7.97
CA GLY A 99 7.90 4.47 7.18
C GLY A 99 6.72 5.45 7.02
N ASP A 100 6.79 6.25 5.96
CA ASP A 100 5.93 7.42 5.73
C ASP A 100 4.52 7.10 5.19
N GLY A 101 3.66 6.36 5.90
CA GLY A 101 2.20 6.26 5.61
C GLY A 101 1.73 6.15 4.14
N GLY A 102 0.46 6.45 3.86
CA GLY A 102 -0.05 6.63 2.50
C GLY A 102 -0.10 5.37 1.61
N MET A 103 -0.06 5.57 0.29
CA MET A 103 -0.30 4.52 -0.71
C MET A 103 0.71 3.36 -0.68
N GLN A 104 1.94 3.57 -0.18
CA GLN A 104 2.90 2.47 -0.02
C GLN A 104 2.44 1.41 1.00
N MET A 105 1.57 1.79 1.93
CA MET A 105 0.98 0.89 2.92
C MET A 105 -0.18 0.07 2.35
N LEU A 106 -0.56 0.29 1.09
CA LEU A 106 -1.68 -0.41 0.47
C LEU A 106 -1.40 -1.90 0.32
N PHE A 107 -0.18 -2.27 -0.10
CA PHE A 107 0.19 -3.67 -0.27
C PHE A 107 0.29 -4.42 1.07
N PRO A 108 1.00 -3.90 2.10
CA PRO A 108 0.96 -4.48 3.44
C PRO A 108 -0.47 -4.64 3.99
N PHE A 109 -1.29 -3.60 3.87
CA PHE A 109 -2.69 -3.65 4.31
C PHE A 109 -3.46 -4.77 3.60
N LEU A 110 -3.35 -4.87 2.27
CA LEU A 110 -4.01 -5.92 1.49
C LEU A 110 -3.58 -7.32 1.93
N LEU A 111 -2.27 -7.53 2.16
CA LEU A 111 -1.73 -8.81 2.59
C LEU A 111 -2.29 -9.20 3.96
N PHE A 112 -2.20 -8.31 4.95
CA PHE A 112 -2.68 -8.60 6.30
C PHE A 112 -4.20 -8.78 6.36
N THR A 113 -4.97 -7.94 5.65
CA THR A 113 -6.43 -8.06 5.55
C THR A 113 -6.84 -9.39 4.90
N THR A 114 -6.10 -9.85 3.89
CA THR A 114 -6.39 -11.15 3.25
C THR A 114 -6.12 -12.30 4.20
N VAL A 115 -5.02 -12.25 4.94
CA VAL A 115 -4.68 -13.29 5.93
C VAL A 115 -5.71 -13.32 7.05
N ASP A 116 -6.08 -12.16 7.61
CA ASP A 116 -7.08 -12.07 8.68
C ASP A 116 -8.45 -12.59 8.21
N CYS A 117 -8.90 -12.19 7.02
CA CYS A 117 -10.14 -12.68 6.42
C CYS A 117 -10.16 -14.20 6.24
N VAL A 118 -9.04 -14.82 5.86
CA VAL A 118 -8.94 -16.29 5.76
C VAL A 118 -9.09 -16.92 7.14
N PHE A 119 -8.44 -16.37 8.17
CA PHE A 119 -8.59 -16.86 9.54
C PHE A 119 -10.04 -16.75 10.04
N GLU A 120 -10.70 -15.63 9.78
CA GLU A 120 -12.11 -15.41 10.15
C GLU A 120 -13.04 -16.43 9.48
N ILE A 121 -12.84 -16.70 8.18
CA ILE A 121 -13.62 -17.71 7.45
C ILE A 121 -13.38 -19.12 8.03
N VAL A 122 -12.15 -19.47 8.38
CA VAL A 122 -11.80 -20.77 8.99
C VAL A 122 -12.45 -20.92 10.37
N VAL A 123 -12.42 -19.87 11.19
CA VAL A 123 -13.09 -19.85 12.52
C VAL A 123 -14.60 -19.99 12.36
N MET A 124 -15.20 -19.24 11.43
CA MET A 124 -16.63 -19.33 11.14
C MET A 124 -17.03 -20.74 10.67
N TYR A 125 -16.24 -21.34 9.77
CA TYR A 125 -16.45 -22.71 9.30
C TYR A 125 -16.35 -23.73 10.45
N GLY A 126 -15.34 -23.60 11.31
CA GLY A 126 -15.18 -24.45 12.49
C GLY A 126 -16.38 -24.36 13.44
N ASN A 127 -16.87 -23.16 13.71
CA ASN A 127 -18.07 -22.95 14.54
C ASN A 127 -19.32 -23.59 13.93
N CYS A 128 -19.49 -23.48 12.61
CA CYS A 128 -20.57 -24.15 11.88
C CYS A 128 -20.45 -25.68 11.91
N GLN A 129 -19.23 -26.24 11.85
CA GLN A 129 -19.02 -27.69 11.94
C GLN A 129 -19.37 -28.24 13.33
N VAL A 130 -19.03 -27.51 14.39
CA VAL A 130 -19.27 -27.96 15.77
C VAL A 130 -20.73 -27.77 16.19
N LYS A 131 -21.34 -26.63 15.86
CA LYS A 131 -22.67 -26.24 16.36
C LYS A 131 -23.79 -26.36 15.30
N GLY A 132 -23.44 -26.62 14.04
CA GLY A 132 -24.40 -26.63 12.94
C GLY A 132 -25.13 -25.30 12.81
N TRP A 133 -26.44 -25.37 12.55
CA TRP A 133 -27.30 -24.19 12.39
C TRP A 133 -27.46 -23.36 13.68
N MET A 134 -27.16 -23.94 14.86
CA MET A 134 -27.25 -23.21 16.13
C MET A 134 -26.17 -22.13 16.27
N ALA A 135 -25.07 -22.20 15.49
CA ALA A 135 -24.03 -21.17 15.46
C ALA A 135 -24.60 -19.79 15.10
N CYS A 136 -25.63 -19.75 14.24
CA CYS A 136 -26.27 -18.50 13.84
C CYS A 136 -27.05 -17.83 14.98
N SER A 137 -27.31 -18.51 16.09
CA SER A 137 -27.95 -17.88 17.25
C SER A 137 -26.96 -17.07 18.11
N GLU A 138 -25.65 -17.22 17.90
CA GLU A 138 -24.63 -16.57 18.72
C GLU A 138 -24.25 -15.19 18.16
N TRP A 139 -24.21 -14.18 19.03
CA TRP A 139 -23.85 -12.80 18.63
C TRP A 139 -22.42 -12.70 18.07
N SER A 140 -21.49 -13.53 18.56
CA SER A 140 -20.11 -13.61 18.09
C SER A 140 -20.01 -14.06 16.62
N PHE A 141 -20.92 -14.93 16.17
CA PHE A 141 -20.99 -15.37 14.77
C PHE A 141 -21.27 -14.18 13.85
N TYR A 142 -22.21 -13.32 14.23
CA TYR A 142 -22.53 -12.13 13.44
C TYR A 142 -21.40 -11.12 13.41
N LEU A 143 -20.65 -10.96 14.51
CA LEU A 143 -19.46 -10.08 14.51
C LEU A 143 -18.40 -10.58 13.53
N VAL A 144 -18.04 -11.87 13.59
CA VAL A 144 -17.09 -12.50 12.66
C VAL A 144 -17.56 -12.35 11.21
N LEU A 145 -18.85 -12.59 10.96
CA LEU A 145 -19.43 -12.45 9.62
C LEU A 145 -19.35 -11.00 9.10
N VAL A 146 -19.67 -10.01 9.94
CA VAL A 146 -19.59 -8.59 9.56
C VAL A 146 -18.14 -8.17 9.32
N THR A 147 -17.21 -8.60 10.17
CA THR A 147 -15.76 -8.37 9.97
C THR A 147 -15.31 -8.94 8.63
N ALA A 148 -15.57 -10.22 8.36
CA ALA A 148 -15.16 -10.88 7.11
C ALA A 148 -15.76 -10.21 5.86
N LEU A 149 -17.05 -9.82 5.90
CA LEU A 149 -17.67 -9.09 4.79
C LEU A 149 -17.02 -7.72 4.58
N CYS A 150 -16.71 -7.01 5.66
CA CYS A 150 -16.05 -5.72 5.62
C CYS A 150 -14.64 -5.82 5.02
N GLU A 151 -13.89 -6.86 5.38
CA GLU A 151 -12.56 -7.16 4.82
C GLU A 151 -12.62 -7.52 3.33
N MET A 152 -13.57 -8.35 2.92
CA MET A 152 -13.78 -8.69 1.50
C MET A 152 -14.07 -7.44 0.66
N VAL A 153 -14.90 -6.52 1.18
CA VAL A 153 -15.16 -5.22 0.54
C VAL A 153 -13.88 -4.38 0.48
N ALA A 154 -13.12 -4.30 1.57
CA ALA A 154 -11.86 -3.57 1.59
C ALA A 154 -10.85 -4.12 0.57
N ILE A 155 -10.66 -5.44 0.52
CA ILE A 155 -9.80 -6.15 -0.44
C ILE A 155 -10.23 -5.82 -1.88
N TYR A 156 -11.53 -5.94 -2.18
CA TYR A 156 -12.07 -5.63 -3.51
C TYR A 156 -11.76 -4.18 -3.93
N HIS A 157 -12.01 -3.22 -3.05
CA HIS A 157 -11.75 -1.80 -3.36
C HIS A 157 -10.25 -1.48 -3.42
N CYS A 158 -9.41 -2.11 -2.61
CA CYS A 158 -7.95 -1.97 -2.70
C CYS A 158 -7.39 -2.51 -4.02
N ILE A 159 -7.85 -3.69 -4.47
CA ILE A 159 -7.47 -4.23 -5.78
C ILE A 159 -7.95 -3.32 -6.91
N GLY A 160 -9.19 -2.80 -6.82
CA GLY A 160 -9.72 -1.82 -7.77
C GLY A 160 -8.85 -0.57 -7.85
N ALA A 161 -8.47 -0.01 -6.69
CA ALA A 161 -7.58 1.14 -6.62
C ALA A 161 -6.19 0.86 -7.22
N MET A 162 -5.57 -0.29 -6.93
CA MET A 162 -4.29 -0.67 -7.54
C MET A 162 -4.37 -0.77 -9.06
N ARG A 163 -5.43 -1.43 -9.57
CA ARG A 163 -5.63 -1.57 -11.03
C ARG A 163 -5.81 -0.22 -11.72
N LEU A 164 -6.56 0.69 -11.09
CA LEU A 164 -6.76 2.04 -11.61
C LEU A 164 -5.48 2.88 -11.55
N SER A 165 -4.72 2.81 -10.46
CA SER A 165 -3.44 3.51 -10.34
C SER A 165 -2.42 3.02 -11.37
N ALA A 166 -2.33 1.70 -11.58
CA ALA A 166 -1.46 1.12 -12.61
C ALA A 166 -1.87 1.55 -14.04
N SER A 167 -3.17 1.67 -14.30
CA SER A 167 -3.68 2.12 -15.60
C SER A 167 -3.44 3.60 -15.85
N ALA A 168 -3.49 4.43 -14.80
CA ALA A 168 -3.20 5.85 -14.89
C ALA A 168 -1.73 6.11 -15.23
N GLU A 169 -0.82 5.30 -14.68
CA GLU A 169 0.62 5.43 -14.90
C GLU A 169 1.01 5.20 -16.36
N VAL A 170 0.42 4.19 -17.01
CA VAL A 170 0.61 3.89 -18.45
C VAL A 170 0.21 5.06 -19.35
N LEU A 171 -0.76 5.88 -18.94
CA LEU A 171 -1.11 7.09 -19.69
C LEU A 171 -0.08 8.22 -19.49
N THR A 172 0.53 8.32 -18.31
CA THR A 172 1.58 9.31 -18.02
C THR A 172 2.94 8.99 -18.63
N GLU A 173 3.24 7.74 -18.99
CA GLU A 173 4.42 7.45 -19.84
C GLU A 173 4.31 8.15 -21.20
N ASN A 174 3.11 8.38 -21.75
CA ASN A 174 2.98 9.23 -22.94
C ASN A 174 3.20 10.73 -22.64
N SER A 175 3.31 11.09 -21.36
CA SER A 175 3.79 12.38 -20.86
C SER A 175 5.25 12.32 -20.42
N TYR A 176 6.06 11.40 -20.97
CA TYR A 176 7.49 11.65 -21.11
C TYR A 176 7.62 13.04 -21.70
N GLN A 177 7.87 14.03 -20.84
CA GLN A 177 8.33 15.33 -21.24
C GLN A 177 9.46 15.03 -22.21
N HIS A 178 9.28 15.45 -23.47
CA HIS A 178 10.40 15.66 -24.35
C HIS A 178 11.43 16.39 -23.51
N LEU A 179 12.46 15.66 -23.07
CA LEU A 179 13.66 16.27 -22.54
C LEU A 179 13.97 17.33 -23.59
N PRO A 180 13.97 18.63 -23.23
CA PRO A 180 14.41 19.63 -24.19
C PRO A 180 15.73 19.09 -24.72
N ALA A 181 15.95 19.19 -26.03
CA ALA A 181 17.21 18.79 -26.66
C ALA A 181 18.34 19.69 -26.13
N GLN A 182 18.62 19.58 -24.84
CA GLN A 182 19.80 20.09 -24.17
C GLN A 182 20.90 19.25 -24.78
N ARG A 183 21.69 19.88 -25.65
CA ARG A 183 22.95 19.33 -26.10
C ARG A 183 23.65 18.83 -24.86
N LEU A 184 23.85 17.50 -24.74
CA LEU A 184 24.75 16.98 -23.73
C LEU A 184 26.03 17.80 -23.85
N PRO A 185 26.53 18.43 -22.77
CA PRO A 185 27.85 19.03 -22.81
C PRO A 185 28.78 17.92 -23.28
N SER A 186 29.37 18.13 -24.45
CA SER A 186 30.27 17.18 -25.10
C SER A 186 31.24 16.66 -24.04
N ALA A 187 31.28 15.34 -23.84
CA ALA A 187 32.07 14.64 -22.83
C ALA A 187 33.56 15.06 -22.79
N VAL A 188 34.01 15.79 -23.81
CA VAL A 188 35.30 16.47 -23.93
C VAL A 188 35.58 17.47 -22.80
N HIS A 189 34.58 18.16 -22.22
CA HIS A 189 34.87 19.19 -21.20
C HIS A 189 35.13 18.63 -19.79
N PHE A 190 34.61 17.44 -19.45
CA PHE A 190 34.80 16.86 -18.12
C PHE A 190 36.12 16.07 -17.96
N ALA A 191 36.75 15.67 -19.06
CA ALA A 191 38.05 14.99 -19.01
C ALA A 191 39.23 15.94 -18.71
N SER A 192 39.03 17.26 -18.71
CA SER A 192 40.13 18.25 -18.72
C SER A 192 40.43 18.92 -17.37
N GLN A 193 39.72 18.62 -16.27
CA GLN A 193 39.87 19.38 -15.00
C GLN A 193 40.49 18.61 -13.82
N ARG A 194 40.90 17.35 -13.96
CA ARG A 194 41.74 16.72 -12.93
C ARG A 194 43.22 16.84 -13.33
N ALA A 195 43.95 17.67 -12.60
CA ALA A 195 45.41 17.67 -12.61
C ALA A 195 45.89 16.24 -12.26
N LEU A 196 46.56 15.59 -13.21
CA LEU A 196 47.19 14.29 -12.97
C LEU A 196 48.23 14.45 -11.86
N VAL A 197 47.99 13.83 -10.71
CA VAL A 197 49.02 13.61 -9.71
C VAL A 197 49.93 12.49 -10.25
N PRO A 198 51.24 12.72 -10.44
CA PRO A 198 52.15 11.69 -10.94
C PRO A 198 52.22 10.52 -9.97
N GLY A 199 51.80 9.33 -10.40
CA GLY A 199 51.91 8.08 -9.63
C GLY A 199 50.60 7.36 -9.31
N GLU A 200 49.44 7.94 -9.61
CA GLU A 200 48.15 7.24 -9.42
C GLU A 200 47.77 6.40 -10.65
N ILE A 201 47.47 5.12 -10.41
CA ILE A 201 46.97 4.19 -11.43
C ILE A 201 45.52 4.57 -11.74
N PRO A 202 45.15 4.85 -13.01
CA PRO A 202 43.80 5.25 -13.37
C PRO A 202 42.81 4.11 -13.06
N VAL A 203 41.93 4.35 -12.08
CA VAL A 203 40.82 3.44 -11.77
C VAL A 203 39.70 3.68 -12.79
N PRO A 204 39.24 2.66 -13.53
CA PRO A 204 38.15 2.81 -14.49
C PRO A 204 36.88 3.29 -13.78
N LEU A 205 36.31 4.40 -14.26
CA LEU A 205 35.02 4.92 -13.82
C LEU A 205 33.93 3.96 -14.29
N VAL A 206 33.59 2.99 -13.45
CA VAL A 206 32.38 2.18 -13.63
C VAL A 206 31.16 3.04 -13.31
N PRO A 207 30.16 3.12 -14.20
CA PRO A 207 29.01 4.02 -14.09
C PRO A 207 28.08 3.74 -12.90
N PHE A 208 28.36 2.73 -12.07
CA PHE A 208 27.59 2.34 -10.89
C PHE A 208 28.39 2.37 -9.59
N SER A 209 29.48 3.14 -9.52
CA SER A 209 30.11 3.39 -8.21
C SER A 209 29.27 4.43 -7.46
N GLY A 210 28.44 3.98 -6.51
CA GLY A 210 27.53 4.78 -5.68
C GLY A 210 28.19 5.86 -4.78
N LYS A 211 29.37 6.35 -5.14
CA LYS A 211 30.11 7.43 -4.45
C LYS A 211 29.78 8.84 -4.95
N ALA A 212 28.90 8.99 -5.95
CA ALA A 212 28.57 10.30 -6.53
C ALA A 212 27.51 11.10 -5.76
N HIS A 213 26.93 10.57 -4.67
CA HIS A 213 25.81 11.22 -3.97
C HIS A 213 26.18 12.13 -2.77
N CYS A 214 27.46 12.34 -2.48
CA CYS A 214 27.89 13.18 -1.34
C CYS A 214 28.62 14.47 -1.77
N LEU A 215 28.06 15.22 -2.72
CA LEU A 215 28.44 16.62 -2.94
C LEU A 215 27.17 17.48 -3.04
N ALA A 216 26.64 17.82 -1.88
CA ALA A 216 25.85 19.02 -1.61
C ALA A 216 26.22 19.50 -0.21
#